data_AF-A0A846JTF6-F1
#
_entry.id   AF-A0A846JTF6-F1
#
_cell.length_a   1.000
_cell.length_b   1.000
_cell.length_c   1.000
_cell.angle_alpha   90.00
_cell.angle_beta   90.00
_cell.angle_gamma   90.00
#
_symmetry.space_group_name_H-M   'P 1'
#
loop_
_entity.id
_entity.type
_entity.pdbx_description
1 polymer ?
#
loop_
_entity_poly.entity_id
_entity_poly.type
_entity_poly.pdbx_seq_one_letter_code
_entity_poly.pdbx_strand_id
1 'polypeptide(L)' 'MSKNNDQLEAKERINFFLNALKATMGTCNIKIGFDLKEKQFVIQDVETEMFSRIKLEELNNF' A
#
# COMPACT_ATOMS: atom_id res chain seq x y z
N MET A 1 -6.56 -17.57 26.34
CA MET A 1 -5.24 -16.91 26.17
C MET A 1 -4.85 -16.65 24.71
N SER A 2 -5.62 -17.05 23.68
CA SER A 2 -5.14 -16.93 22.28
C SER A 2 -5.47 -15.62 21.54
N LYS A 3 -6.66 -15.02 21.72
CA LYS A 3 -7.09 -13.86 20.91
C LYS A 3 -6.17 -12.63 20.96
N ASN A 4 -5.51 -12.40 22.10
CA ASN A 4 -4.61 -11.26 22.27
C ASN A 4 -3.29 -11.46 21.50
N ASN A 5 -2.85 -12.71 21.31
CA ASN A 5 -1.63 -13.01 20.59
C ASN A 5 -1.84 -12.87 19.08
N ASP A 6 -2.97 -13.37 18.56
CA ASP A 6 -3.32 -13.26 17.13
C ASP A 6 -3.43 -11.79 16.68
N GLN A 7 -3.99 -10.92 17.54
CA GLN A 7 -4.08 -9.49 17.28
C GLN A 7 -2.71 -8.80 17.31
N LEU A 8 -1.84 -9.19 18.23
CA LEU A 8 -0.48 -8.65 18.32
C LEU A 8 0.33 -9.00 17.07
N GLU A 9 0.32 -10.27 16.66
CA GLU A 9 1.02 -10.72 15.46
C GLU A 9 0.46 -10.05 14.19
N ALA A 10 -0.87 -9.89 14.09
CA ALA A 10 -1.48 -9.19 12.96
C ALA A 10 -0.99 -7.72 12.88
N LYS A 11 -0.91 -7.05 14.03
CA LYS A 11 -0.41 -5.67 14.12
C LYS A 11 1.07 -5.59 13.71
N GLU A 12 1.90 -6.52 14.15
CA GLU A 12 3.31 -6.59 13.77
C GLU A 12 3.50 -6.80 12.26
N ARG A 13 2.73 -7.74 11.67
CA ARG A 13 2.74 -7.97 10.22
C ARG A 13 2.33 -6.74 9.43
N ILE A 14 1.25 -6.05 9.85
CA ILE A 14 0.80 -4.81 9.21
C ILE A 14 1.86 -3.72 9.32
N ASN A 15 2.46 -3.53 10.50
CA ASN A 15 3.50 -2.53 10.70
C ASN A 15 4.74 -2.81 9.87
N PHE A 16 5.18 -4.07 9.80
CA PHE A 16 6.28 -4.48 8.93
C PHE A 16 5.99 -4.14 7.46
N PHE A 17 4.80 -4.52 6.97
CA PHE A 17 4.36 -4.20 5.61
C PHE A 17 4.38 -2.68 5.34
N LEU A 18 3.80 -1.88 6.24
CA LEU A 18 3.76 -0.43 6.09
C LEU A 18 5.17 0.20 6.09
N ASN A 19 6.10 -0.33 6.87
CA ASN A 19 7.49 0.14 6.88
C ASN A 19 8.22 -0.23 5.60
N ALA A 20 8.06 -1.46 5.11
CA ALA A 20 8.61 -1.87 3.81
C ALA A 20 8.06 -1.00 2.68
N LEU A 21 6.75 -0.75 2.66
CA LEU A 21 6.11 0.09 1.67
C LEU A 21 6.67 1.53 1.68
N LYS A 22 6.82 2.14 2.86
CA LYS A 22 7.42 3.48 3.01
C LYS A 22 8.86 3.53 2.49
N ALA A 23 9.67 2.52 2.82
CA ALA A 23 11.05 2.45 2.35
C ALA A 23 11.14 2.33 0.82
N THR A 24 10.27 1.51 0.21
CA THR A 24 10.17 1.38 -1.24
C THR A 24 9.73 2.69 -1.89
N MET A 25 8.74 3.38 -1.33
CA MET A 25 8.30 4.69 -1.82
C MET A 25 9.44 5.71 -1.85
N GLY A 26 10.25 5.77 -0.80
CA GLY A 26 11.42 6.64 -0.75
C GLY A 26 12.52 6.23 -1.73
N THR A 27 12.84 4.93 -1.78
CA THR A 27 13.96 4.41 -2.60
C THR A 27 13.68 4.50 -4.10
N CYS A 28 12.44 4.21 -4.51
CA CYS A 28 12.02 4.25 -5.90
C CYS A 28 11.49 5.62 -6.32
N ASN A 29 11.51 6.61 -5.42
CA ASN A 29 10.97 7.95 -5.66
C ASN A 29 9.52 7.92 -6.21
N ILE A 30 8.66 7.13 -5.56
CA ILE A 30 7.24 7.00 -5.93
C ILE A 30 6.33 7.47 -4.81
N LYS A 31 5.15 7.96 -5.18
CA LYS A 31 4.02 8.21 -4.27
C LYS A 31 2.91 7.22 -4.56
N ILE A 32 2.20 6.83 -3.51
CA ILE A 32 1.08 5.89 -3.58
C ILE A 32 -0.14 6.57 -2.96
N GLY A 33 -1.31 6.41 -3.57
CA GLY A 33 -2.55 6.96 -3.10
C GLY A 33 -3.77 6.17 -3.55
N PHE A 34 -4.93 6.59 -3.07
CA PHE A 34 -6.22 6.01 -3.42
C PHE A 34 -7.12 7.11 -3.97
N ASP A 35 -7.62 6.92 -5.19
CA ASP A 35 -8.71 7.71 -5.73
C ASP A 35 -10.02 7.03 -5.34
N LEU A 36 -10.63 7.53 -4.26
CA LEU A 36 -11.86 6.95 -3.71
C LEU A 36 -13.08 7.19 -4.61
N LYS A 37 -13.06 8.26 -5.41
CA LYS A 37 -14.16 8.59 -6.32
C LYS A 37 -14.21 7.57 -7.46
N GLU A 38 -13.06 7.33 -8.08
CA GLU A 38 -12.93 6.42 -9.23
C GLU A 38 -12.64 4.97 -8.80
N LYS A 39 -12.49 4.71 -7.49
CA LYS A 39 -12.12 3.41 -6.90
C LYS A 39 -10.84 2.84 -7.52
N GLN A 40 -9.79 3.66 -7.54
CA GLN A 40 -8.49 3.29 -8.09
C GLN A 40 -7.37 3.41 -7.05
N PHE A 41 -6.42 2.49 -7.12
CA PHE A 41 -5.09 2.64 -6.56
C PHE A 41 -4.22 3.42 -7.53
N VAL A 42 -3.51 4.41 -7.02
CA VAL A 42 -2.72 5.35 -7.83
C VAL A 42 -1.27 5.26 -7.40
N ILE A 43 -0.38 5.06 -8.37
CA ILE A 43 1.07 5.15 -8.19
C ILE A 43 1.54 6.33 -9.04
N GLN A 44 2.34 7.22 -8.45
CA GLN A 44 2.96 8.32 -9.15
C GLN A 44 4.47 8.18 -9.07
N ASP A 45 5.14 8.25 -10.22
CA ASP A 45 6.57 8.48 -10.30
C ASP A 45 6.84 9.97 -10.06
N VAL A 46 7.65 10.30 -9.05
CA VAL A 46 7.88 11.70 -8.64
C VAL A 46 8.80 12.44 -9.59
N GLU A 47 9.69 11.75 -10.31
CA GLU A 47 10.67 12.37 -11.21
C GLU A 47 10.04 12.78 -12.52
N THR A 48 9.20 11.90 -13.07
CA THR A 48 8.54 12.08 -14.36
C THR A 48 7.13 12.66 -14.26
N GLU A 49 6.59 12.73 -13.04
CA GLU A 49 5.20 13.08 -12.73
C GLU A 49 4.15 12.17 -13.39
N MET A 50 4.56 11.01 -13.91
CA MET A 50 3.65 10.05 -14.53
C MET A 50 2.81 9.31 -13.50
N PHE A 51 1.57 9.02 -13.86
CA PHE A 51 0.63 8.27 -13.03
C PHE A 51 0.31 6.91 -13.65
N SER A 52 0.38 5.87 -12.83
CA SER A 52 -0.23 4.58 -13.08
C SER A 52 -1.46 4.42 -12.20
N ARG A 53 -2.52 3.83 -12.75
CA ARG A 53 -3.82 3.67 -12.10
C ARG A 53 -4.29 2.24 -12.26
N ILE A 54 -4.62 1.61 -11.15
CA ILE A 54 -5.08 0.23 -11.06
C ILE A 54 -6.44 0.25 -10.40
N LYS A 55 -7.44 -0.47 -10.93
CA LYS A 55 -8.74 -0.49 -10.27
C LYS A 55 -8.68 -1.31 -8.99
N LEU A 56 -9.37 -0.89 -7.94
CA LEU A 56 -9.38 -1.62 -6.67
C LEU A 56 -9.99 -3.03 -6.80
N GLU A 57 -10.88 -3.25 -7.77
CA GLU A 57 -11.43 -4.58 -8.08
C GLU A 57 -10.37 -5.57 -8.58
N GLU A 58 -9.32 -5.09 -9.26
CA GLU A 58 -8.25 -5.92 -9.80
C GLU A 58 -7.27 -6.38 -8.71
N LEU A 59 -7.13 -5.60 -7.64
CA LEU A 59 -6.24 -5.90 -6.51
C LEU A 59 -6.75 -7.03 -5.61
N ASN A 60 -8.07 -7.26 -5.56
CA ASN A 60 -8.68 -8.26 -4.68
C ASN A 60 -8.63 -9.70 -5.25
N ASN A 61 -8.08 -9.89 -6.46
CA ASN A 61 -8.01 -11.19 -7.13
C ASN A 61 -6.69 -11.96 -6.88
N PHE A 62 -5.84 -11.49 -5.97
CA PHE A 62 -4.59 -12.13 -5.56
C PHE A 62 -4.67 -12.58 -4.10
#